data_AF-A0A1B9NYW3-F1
#
_entry.id   AF-A0A1B9NYW3-F1
#
_cell.length_a   1.000
_cell.length_b   1.000
_cell.length_c   1.000
_cell.angle_alpha   90.00
_cell.angle_beta   90.00
_cell.angle_gamma   90.00
#
_symmetry.space_group_name_H-M   'P 1'
#
loop_
_entity.id
_entity.type
_entity.pdbx_description
1 polymer ?
#
loop_
_entity_poly.entity_id
_entity_poly.type
_entity_poly.pdbx_seq_one_letter_code
_entity_poly.pdbx_strand_id
1 'polypeptide(L)'
;MKYTLLLLLTMFASVSFANTEEQITQPLVSINATVDIKGLEQSAEQGAQAMRKMANSLELIAKNRNLTPEQQEHIYQTIENINNLVDISSNSLRTLPTFLKQSKETLSESSSQFFDDLTFKVILLLSLVVLALVAIIACFYWFILRPLQNTLLQATTNISTMAKAIENSALSLEMTNKNHDNILHLLSQEKDNQS
;
A
#
# COMPACT_ATOMS: atom_id res chain seq x y z
N MET A 1 -20.23 -26.38 -6.72
CA MET A 1 -18.82 -26.62 -6.36
C MET A 1 -17.84 -26.59 -7.54
N LYS A 2 -18.18 -27.04 -8.76
CA LYS A 2 -17.24 -26.98 -9.91
C LYS A 2 -16.87 -25.55 -10.35
N TYR A 3 -17.83 -24.62 -10.37
CA TYR A 3 -17.58 -23.24 -10.79
C TYR A 3 -16.89 -22.36 -9.74
N THR A 4 -17.04 -22.68 -8.45
CA THR A 4 -16.34 -21.99 -7.36
C THR A 4 -14.85 -22.29 -7.33
N LEU A 5 -14.45 -23.51 -7.72
CA LEU A 5 -13.04 -23.88 -7.87
C LEU A 5 -12.41 -23.19 -9.10
N LEU A 6 -13.15 -23.08 -10.20
CA LEU A 6 -12.70 -22.42 -11.43
C LEU A 6 -12.47 -20.92 -11.22
N LEU A 7 -13.36 -20.24 -10.46
CA LEU A 7 -13.24 -18.81 -10.17
C LEU A 7 -12.08 -18.49 -9.22
N LEU A 8 -11.81 -19.40 -8.27
CA LEU A 8 -10.67 -19.29 -7.34
C LEU A 8 -9.34 -19.53 -8.06
N LEU A 9 -9.31 -20.45 -9.05
CA LEU A 9 -8.14 -20.69 -9.91
C LEU A 9 -7.84 -19.49 -10.83
N THR A 10 -8.88 -18.85 -11.39
CA THR A 10 -8.70 -17.65 -12.23
C THR A 10 -8.23 -16.44 -11.43
N MET A 11 -8.69 -16.27 -10.18
CA MET A 11 -8.19 -15.21 -9.29
C MET A 11 -6.73 -15.43 -8.90
N PHE A 12 -6.32 -16.68 -8.62
CA PHE A 12 -4.92 -16.98 -8.29
C PHE A 12 -3.97 -16.78 -9.48
N ALA A 13 -4.43 -17.05 -10.71
CA ALA A 13 -3.67 -16.80 -11.92
C ALA A 13 -3.41 -15.29 -12.14
N SER A 14 -4.39 -14.42 -11.87
CA SER A 14 -4.22 -12.97 -12.00
C SER A 14 -3.19 -12.38 -11.03
N VAL A 15 -3.01 -12.98 -9.85
CA VAL A 15 -2.01 -12.55 -8.86
C VAL A 15 -0.59 -12.99 -9.26
N SER A 16 -0.46 -14.08 -10.03
CA SER A 16 0.85 -14.58 -10.47
C SER A 16 1.44 -13.80 -11.65
N PHE A 17 0.62 -13.10 -12.43
CA PHE A 17 1.10 -12.24 -13.54
C PHE A 17 1.49 -10.81 -13.12
N ALA A 18 1.39 -10.47 -11.83
CA ALA A 18 1.77 -9.14 -11.32
C ALA A 18 3.23 -9.07 -10.81
N ASN A 19 4.01 -10.14 -10.90
CA ASN A 19 5.38 -10.23 -10.35
C ASN A 19 6.47 -10.50 -11.41
N THR A 20 6.26 -10.07 -12.65
CA THR A 20 7.33 -10.11 -13.66
C THR A 20 7.78 -8.71 -14.04
N GLU A 21 8.35 -7.99 -13.09
CA GLU A 21 9.30 -6.91 -13.38
C GLU A 21 10.46 -7.04 -12.38
N GLU A 22 11.40 -7.92 -12.71
CA GLU A 22 12.76 -7.77 -12.23
C GLU A 22 13.42 -6.59 -12.96
N GLN A 23 14.05 -5.74 -12.16
CA GLN A 23 15.09 -4.77 -12.53
C GLN A 23 14.66 -3.65 -13.46
N ILE A 24 14.44 -2.47 -12.89
CA ILE A 24 15.46 -1.41 -12.91
C ILE A 24 15.43 -0.66 -11.57
N THR A 25 16.30 -1.04 -10.64
CA THR A 25 16.73 -0.19 -9.52
C THR A 25 17.53 0.98 -10.09
N GLN A 26 16.86 1.92 -10.73
CA GLN A 26 17.35 3.28 -10.88
C GLN A 26 16.48 4.12 -9.95
N PRO A 27 17.08 4.84 -8.99
CA PRO A 27 16.30 5.72 -8.14
C PRO A 27 15.51 6.67 -9.04
N LEU A 28 14.19 6.66 -8.92
CA LEU A 28 13.27 7.48 -9.74
C LEU A 28 13.61 8.98 -9.68
N VAL A 29 14.38 9.39 -8.66
CA VAL A 29 14.93 10.73 -8.50
C VAL A 29 16.42 10.62 -8.20
N SER A 30 17.26 10.67 -9.24
CA SER A 30 18.68 10.93 -9.09
C SER A 30 18.88 12.43 -8.88
N ILE A 31 19.01 12.86 -7.62
CA ILE A 31 19.41 14.23 -7.30
C ILE A 31 20.89 14.38 -7.66
N ASN A 32 21.14 14.66 -8.94
CA ASN A 32 22.46 14.97 -9.45
C ASN A 32 22.78 16.43 -9.11
N ALA A 33 23.00 16.71 -7.82
CA ALA A 33 23.66 17.94 -7.41
C ALA A 33 25.14 17.82 -7.80
N THR A 34 25.46 18.30 -9.00
CA THR A 34 26.85 18.49 -9.46
C THR A 34 27.27 19.89 -9.07
N VAL A 35 27.84 20.03 -7.89
CA VAL A 35 28.56 21.25 -7.52
C VAL A 35 29.95 21.14 -8.14
N ASP A 36 30.37 22.12 -8.94
CA ASP A 36 31.74 22.19 -9.46
C ASP A 36 32.71 22.58 -8.33
N ILE A 37 33.07 21.57 -7.53
CA ILE A 37 34.00 21.71 -6.40
C ILE A 37 35.36 22.19 -6.86
N LYS A 38 35.78 21.79 -8.06
CA LYS A 38 37.10 22.14 -8.60
C LYS A 38 37.16 23.62 -8.98
N GLY A 39 36.10 24.16 -9.58
CA GLY A 39 35.96 25.59 -9.84
C GLY A 39 35.92 26.43 -8.56
N LEU A 40 35.26 25.93 -7.52
CA LEU A 40 35.19 26.59 -6.21
C LEU A 40 36.55 26.60 -5.49
N GLU A 41 37.27 25.47 -5.52
CA GLU A 41 38.62 25.34 -4.96
C GLU A 41 39.62 26.26 -5.67
N GLN A 42 39.57 26.33 -6.99
CA GLN A 42 40.43 27.22 -7.78
C GLN A 42 40.14 28.70 -7.50
N SER A 43 38.86 29.10 -7.42
CA SER A 43 38.48 30.49 -7.12
C SER A 43 38.92 30.91 -5.72
N ALA A 44 38.85 29.98 -4.77
CA ALA A 44 39.28 30.23 -3.41
C ALA A 44 40.79 30.28 -3.23
N GLU A 45 41.55 29.42 -3.91
CA GLU A 45 43.02 29.49 -3.92
C GLU A 45 43.49 30.82 -4.51
N GLN A 46 42.84 31.30 -5.59
CA GLN A 46 43.11 32.62 -6.15
C GLN A 46 42.77 33.75 -5.15
N GLY A 47 41.65 33.65 -4.44
CA GLY A 47 41.27 34.58 -3.38
C GLY A 47 42.27 34.59 -2.21
N ALA A 48 42.70 33.41 -1.75
CA ALA A 48 43.71 33.24 -0.72
C ALA A 48 45.04 33.89 -1.11
N GLN A 49 45.49 33.70 -2.35
CA GLN A 49 46.70 34.34 -2.87
C GLN A 49 46.56 35.87 -2.95
N ALA A 50 45.42 36.39 -3.38
CA ALA A 50 45.16 37.83 -3.41
C ALA A 50 45.19 38.44 -1.99
N MET A 51 44.57 37.78 -1.03
CA MET A 51 44.58 38.19 0.38
C MET A 51 45.99 38.16 0.98
N ARG A 52 46.78 37.12 0.71
CA ARG A 52 48.20 37.07 1.13
C ARG A 52 49.04 38.20 0.52
N LYS A 53 48.80 38.53 -0.75
CA LYS A 53 49.47 39.68 -1.41
C LYS A 53 49.07 41.02 -0.77
N MET A 54 47.81 41.18 -0.37
CA MET A 54 47.36 42.35 0.39
C MET A 54 48.04 42.42 1.77
N ALA A 55 48.11 41.30 2.50
CA ALA A 55 48.80 41.23 3.78
C ALA A 55 50.29 41.61 3.66
N ASN A 56 51.01 41.06 2.68
CA ASN A 56 52.41 41.44 2.41
C ASN A 56 52.57 42.91 2.04
N SER A 57 51.64 43.46 1.26
CA SER A 57 51.67 44.87 0.87
C SER A 57 51.42 45.79 2.07
N LEU A 58 50.51 45.39 2.98
CA LEU A 58 50.27 46.07 4.25
C LEU A 58 51.48 45.99 5.18
N GLU A 59 52.18 44.85 5.22
CA GLU A 59 53.40 44.70 6.02
C GLU A 59 54.52 45.63 5.52
N LEU A 60 54.68 45.74 4.19
CA LEU A 60 55.63 46.68 3.58
C LEU A 60 55.27 48.14 3.88
N ILE A 61 53.97 48.47 3.93
CA ILE A 61 53.48 49.78 4.34
C ILE A 61 53.77 50.05 5.82
N ALA A 62 53.58 49.05 6.69
CA ALA A 62 53.89 49.16 8.11
C ALA A 62 55.38 49.41 8.36
N LYS A 63 56.27 48.84 7.53
CA LYS A 63 57.73 48.97 7.65
C LYS A 63 58.33 50.24 7.04
N ASN A 64 57.75 50.81 5.99
CA ASN A 64 58.36 51.93 5.23
C ASN A 64 57.76 53.32 5.52
N ARG A 65 56.70 53.42 6.33
CA ARG A 65 55.93 54.66 6.46
C ARG A 65 56.07 55.24 7.88
N ASN A 66 56.04 56.57 7.99
CA ASN A 66 56.13 57.33 9.25
C ASN A 66 54.81 57.22 10.05
N LEU A 67 54.47 56.01 10.46
CA LEU A 67 53.20 55.67 11.13
C LEU A 67 53.27 55.94 12.62
N THR A 68 52.12 56.26 13.22
CA THR A 68 51.99 56.25 14.68
C THR A 68 51.97 54.80 15.19
N PRO A 69 52.33 54.56 16.47
CA PRO A 69 52.28 53.22 17.06
C PRO A 69 50.89 52.55 16.92
N GLU A 70 49.81 53.32 17.10
CA GLU A 70 48.43 52.85 16.89
C GLU A 70 48.16 52.42 15.45
N GLN A 71 48.65 53.16 14.45
CA GLN A 71 48.45 52.79 13.04
C GLN A 71 49.20 51.52 12.68
N GLN A 72 50.39 51.32 13.26
CA GLN A 72 51.18 50.12 13.06
C GLN A 72 50.49 48.88 13.68
N GLU A 73 49.97 49.03 14.89
CA GLU A 73 49.16 48.01 15.60
C GLU A 73 47.94 47.59 14.77
N HIS A 74 47.17 48.57 14.26
CA HIS A 74 46.00 48.28 13.42
C HIS A 74 46.35 47.55 12.11
N ILE A 75 47.50 47.85 11.52
CA ILE A 75 47.95 47.14 10.32
C ILE A 75 48.33 45.70 10.66
N TYR A 76 49.04 45.46 11.77
CA TYR A 76 49.35 44.10 12.23
C TYR A 76 48.08 43.29 12.50
N GLN A 77 47.10 43.86 13.20
CA GLN A 77 45.80 43.23 13.45
C GLN A 77 45.06 42.92 12.13
N THR A 78 45.14 43.82 11.15
CA THR A 78 44.52 43.60 9.83
C THR A 78 45.20 42.45 9.08
N ILE A 79 46.53 42.35 9.14
CA ILE A 79 47.29 41.24 8.54
C ILE A 79 46.90 39.91 9.20
N GLU A 80 46.81 39.89 10.53
CA GLU A 80 46.39 38.70 11.29
C GLU A 80 44.97 38.26 10.92
N ASN A 81 44.03 39.20 10.87
CA ASN A 81 42.65 38.94 10.47
C ASN A 81 42.55 38.40 9.04
N ILE A 82 43.34 38.95 8.11
CA ILE A 82 43.41 38.46 6.73
C ILE A 82 43.93 37.02 6.69
N ASN A 83 45.00 36.71 7.41
CA ASN A 83 45.57 35.36 7.45
C ASN A 83 44.58 34.36 8.06
N ASN A 84 43.94 34.71 9.18
CA ASN A 84 42.90 33.88 9.79
C ASN A 84 41.73 33.62 8.85
N LEU A 85 41.28 34.64 8.09
CA LEU A 85 40.19 34.47 7.13
C LEU A 85 40.58 33.53 5.97
N VAL A 86 41.82 33.62 5.48
CA VAL A 86 42.34 32.72 4.45
C VAL A 86 42.34 31.27 4.94
N ASP A 87 42.79 31.03 6.17
CA ASP A 87 42.84 29.69 6.75
C ASP A 87 41.45 29.10 6.99
N ILE A 88 40.53 29.90 7.56
CA ILE A 88 39.13 29.48 7.78
C ILE A 88 38.45 29.16 6.45
N SER A 89 38.64 30.02 5.44
CA SER A 89 38.04 29.83 4.11
C SER A 89 38.58 28.56 3.43
N SER A 90 39.91 28.38 3.44
CA SER A 90 40.55 27.17 2.88
C SER A 90 40.07 25.89 3.57
N ASN A 91 39.99 25.90 4.92
CA ASN A 91 39.52 24.75 5.67
C ASN A 91 38.04 24.44 5.35
N SER A 92 37.19 25.47 5.29
CA SER A 92 35.76 25.32 4.96
C SER A 92 35.56 24.65 3.59
N LEU A 93 36.36 25.04 2.60
CA LEU A 93 36.30 24.47 1.25
C LEU A 93 36.80 23.03 1.18
N ARG A 94 37.79 22.66 2.00
CA ARG A 94 38.25 21.26 2.10
C ARG A 94 37.21 20.36 2.77
N THR A 95 36.39 20.91 3.66
CA THR A 95 35.31 20.17 4.33
C THR A 95 34.01 20.07 3.54
N LEU A 96 33.79 20.97 2.58
CA LEU A 96 32.58 21.05 1.76
C LEU A 96 32.27 19.75 0.97
N PRO A 97 33.25 19.07 0.32
CA PRO A 97 33.02 17.81 -0.38
C PRO A 97 32.53 16.70 0.56
N THR A 98 33.10 16.64 1.76
CA THR A 98 32.73 15.65 2.78
C THR A 98 31.29 15.89 3.25
N PHE A 99 30.91 17.15 3.49
CA PHE A 99 29.54 17.52 3.86
C PHE A 99 28.53 17.20 2.75
N LEU A 100 28.89 17.44 1.48
CA LEU A 100 28.04 17.10 0.33
C LEU A 100 27.87 15.58 0.16
N LYS A 101 28.94 14.80 0.37
CA LYS A 101 28.85 13.32 0.35
C LYS A 101 27.91 12.81 1.43
N GLN A 102 28.09 13.26 2.67
CA GLN A 102 27.27 12.86 3.81
C GLN A 102 25.80 13.26 3.62
N SER A 103 25.55 14.44 3.04
CA SER A 103 24.19 14.90 2.72
C SER A 103 23.55 14.03 1.63
N LYS A 104 24.30 13.65 0.58
CA LYS A 104 23.83 12.73 -0.46
C LYS A 104 23.49 11.35 0.10
N GLU A 105 24.36 10.79 0.94
CA GLU A 105 24.11 9.50 1.58
C GLU A 105 22.86 9.53 2.47
N THR A 106 22.74 10.54 3.35
CA THR A 106 21.59 10.70 4.25
C THR A 106 20.28 10.90 3.48
N LEU A 107 20.30 11.70 2.40
CA LEU A 107 19.12 11.91 1.55
C LEU A 107 18.75 10.65 0.79
N SER A 108 19.74 9.90 0.30
CA SER A 108 19.51 8.63 -0.40
C SER A 108 18.89 7.59 0.52
N GLU A 109 19.41 7.46 1.74
CA GLU A 109 18.92 6.51 2.74
C GLU A 109 17.49 6.87 3.19
N SER A 110 17.25 8.14 3.52
CA SER A 110 15.92 8.63 3.95
C SER A 110 14.86 8.48 2.83
N SER A 111 15.26 8.70 1.58
CA SER A 111 14.38 8.55 0.42
C SER A 111 14.01 7.07 0.21
N SER A 112 14.98 6.16 0.25
CA SER A 112 14.73 4.72 0.09
C SER A 112 13.79 4.18 1.16
N GLN A 113 14.01 4.55 2.43
CA GLN A 113 13.14 4.12 3.54
C GLN A 113 11.71 4.66 3.39
N PHE A 114 11.55 5.89 2.90
CA PHE A 114 10.24 6.47 2.64
C PHE A 114 9.48 5.74 1.54
N PHE A 115 10.14 5.40 0.42
CA PHE A 115 9.50 4.66 -0.68
C PHE A 115 9.11 3.23 -0.30
N ASP A 116 9.93 2.54 0.49
CA ASP A 116 9.61 1.18 0.96
C ASP A 116 8.39 1.18 1.90
N ASP A 117 8.33 2.12 2.85
CA ASP A 117 7.18 2.26 3.75
C ASP A 117 5.88 2.63 2.99
N LEU A 118 5.99 3.50 1.98
CA LEU A 118 4.87 3.86 1.12
C LEU A 118 4.36 2.67 0.30
N THR A 119 5.28 1.93 -0.33
CA THR A 119 4.96 0.78 -1.18
C THR A 119 4.32 -0.34 -0.35
N PHE A 120 4.87 -0.63 0.83
CA PHE A 120 4.31 -1.62 1.75
C PHE A 120 2.90 -1.24 2.20
N LYS A 121 2.67 0.03 2.60
CA LYS A 121 1.34 0.51 3.00
C LYS A 121 0.31 0.44 1.87
N VAL A 122 0.70 0.80 0.64
CA VAL A 122 -0.19 0.75 -0.53
C VAL A 122 -0.58 -0.70 -0.85
N ILE A 123 0.39 -1.63 -0.87
CA ILE A 123 0.13 -3.05 -1.12
C ILE A 123 -0.75 -3.65 -0.01
N LEU A 124 -0.48 -3.31 1.25
CA LEU A 124 -1.29 -3.77 2.39
C LEU A 124 -2.73 -3.29 2.30
N LEU A 125 -2.95 -2.02 1.94
CA LEU A 125 -4.29 -1.45 1.76
C LEU A 125 -5.01 -2.13 0.59
N LEU A 126 -4.34 -2.33 -0.54
CA LEU A 126 -4.89 -3.05 -1.69
C LEU A 126 -5.29 -4.48 -1.32
N SER A 127 -4.43 -5.19 -0.58
CA SER A 127 -4.69 -6.54 -0.08
C SER A 127 -5.91 -6.59 0.84
N LEU A 128 -6.03 -5.63 1.76
CA LEU A 128 -7.18 -5.50 2.66
C LEU A 128 -8.49 -5.30 1.88
N VAL A 129 -8.49 -4.46 0.85
CA VAL A 129 -9.67 -4.21 0.01
C VAL A 129 -10.10 -5.47 -0.73
N VAL A 130 -9.15 -6.22 -1.29
CA VAL A 130 -9.43 -7.50 -1.97
C VAL A 130 -10.02 -8.51 -0.97
N LEU A 131 -9.44 -8.62 0.23
CA LEU A 131 -9.93 -9.52 1.27
C LEU A 131 -11.34 -9.15 1.72
N ALA A 132 -11.62 -7.85 1.87
CA ALA A 132 -12.96 -7.36 2.19
C ALA A 132 -13.99 -7.74 1.11
N LEU A 133 -13.65 -7.62 -0.18
CA LEU A 133 -14.53 -8.03 -1.28
C LEU A 133 -14.82 -9.53 -1.24
N VAL A 134 -13.80 -10.37 -1.01
CA VAL A 134 -13.98 -11.82 -0.88
C VAL A 134 -14.85 -12.15 0.34
N ALA A 135 -14.66 -11.47 1.46
CA ALA A 135 -15.46 -11.66 2.67
C ALA A 135 -16.94 -11.30 2.42
N ILE A 136 -17.21 -10.21 1.70
CA ILE A 136 -18.58 -9.82 1.31
C ILE A 136 -19.22 -10.91 0.45
N ILE A 137 -18.51 -11.40 -0.57
CA ILE A 137 -19.02 -12.47 -1.46
C ILE A 137 -19.30 -13.75 -0.66
N ALA A 138 -18.40 -14.14 0.24
CA ALA A 138 -18.59 -15.30 1.11
C ALA A 138 -19.80 -15.12 2.05
N CYS A 139 -19.99 -13.92 2.60
CA CYS A 139 -21.12 -13.58 3.44
C CYS A 139 -22.44 -13.68 2.66
N PHE A 140 -22.49 -13.15 1.44
CA PHE A 140 -23.63 -13.30 0.53
C PHE A 140 -23.94 -14.77 0.23
N TYR A 141 -22.91 -15.57 -0.08
CA TYR A 141 -23.09 -17.00 -0.34
C TYR A 141 -23.70 -17.73 0.87
N TRP A 142 -23.16 -17.47 2.06
CA TRP A 142 -23.61 -18.14 3.27
C TRP A 142 -25.01 -17.69 3.68
N PHE A 143 -25.28 -16.38 3.62
CA PHE A 143 -26.51 -15.82 4.15
C PHE A 143 -27.70 -15.91 3.18
N ILE A 144 -27.49 -15.99 1.87
CA ILE A 144 -28.60 -15.99 0.90
C ILE A 144 -28.78 -17.36 0.25
N LEU A 145 -27.73 -17.95 -0.34
CA LEU A 145 -27.90 -19.21 -1.08
C LEU A 145 -28.24 -20.40 -0.17
N ARG A 146 -27.63 -20.48 1.02
CA ARG A 146 -27.86 -21.59 1.95
C ARG A 146 -29.29 -21.64 2.52
N PRO A 147 -29.88 -20.53 3.03
CA PRO A 147 -31.27 -20.58 3.49
C PRO A 147 -32.27 -20.72 2.34
N LEU A 148 -32.01 -20.17 1.15
CA LEU A 148 -32.91 -20.37 0.00
C LEU A 148 -33.04 -21.84 -0.39
N GLN A 149 -31.93 -22.59 -0.38
CA GLN A 149 -31.96 -24.04 -0.62
C GLN A 149 -32.77 -24.79 0.45
N ASN A 150 -32.59 -24.41 1.72
CA ASN A 150 -33.32 -25.04 2.83
C ASN A 150 -34.82 -24.73 2.79
N THR A 151 -35.20 -23.49 2.46
CA THR A 151 -36.61 -23.08 2.38
C THR A 151 -37.32 -23.74 1.20
N LEU A 152 -36.67 -23.85 0.03
CA LEU A 152 -37.24 -24.54 -1.13
C LEU A 152 -37.42 -26.04 -0.86
N LEU A 153 -36.42 -26.68 -0.26
CA LEU A 153 -36.51 -28.10 0.11
C LEU A 153 -37.65 -28.34 1.10
N GLN A 154 -37.79 -27.53 2.14
CA GLN A 154 -38.86 -27.68 3.14
C GLN A 154 -40.26 -27.45 2.54
N ALA A 155 -40.42 -26.45 1.67
CA ALA A 155 -41.69 -26.21 0.99
C ALA A 155 -42.07 -27.40 0.08
N THR A 156 -41.13 -27.94 -0.69
CA THR A 156 -41.36 -29.10 -1.56
C THR A 156 -41.67 -30.36 -0.75
N THR A 157 -40.98 -30.62 0.37
CA THR A 157 -41.30 -31.79 1.22
C THR A 157 -42.68 -31.69 1.84
N ASN A 158 -43.08 -30.51 2.31
CA ASN A 158 -44.40 -30.31 2.91
C ASN A 158 -45.53 -30.46 1.88
N ILE A 159 -45.32 -29.98 0.64
CA ILE A 159 -46.26 -30.17 -0.47
C ILE A 159 -46.34 -31.66 -0.86
N SER A 160 -45.21 -32.38 -0.89
CA SER A 160 -45.20 -33.83 -1.17
C SER A 160 -45.97 -34.62 -0.11
N THR A 161 -45.81 -34.29 1.18
CA THR A 161 -46.61 -34.91 2.24
C THR A 161 -48.10 -34.56 2.14
N MET A 162 -48.43 -33.34 1.70
CA MET A 162 -49.82 -32.94 1.50
C MET A 162 -50.45 -33.67 0.32
N ALA A 163 -49.73 -33.83 -0.79
CA ALA A 163 -50.18 -34.62 -1.94
C ALA A 163 -50.46 -36.08 -1.55
N LYS A 164 -49.59 -36.69 -0.74
CA LYS A 164 -49.77 -38.06 -0.24
C LYS A 164 -50.96 -38.20 0.72
N ALA A 165 -51.22 -37.17 1.54
CA ALA A 165 -52.40 -37.13 2.41
C ALA A 165 -53.71 -36.99 1.60
N ILE A 166 -53.69 -36.20 0.51
CA ILE A 166 -54.83 -36.08 -0.42
C ILE A 166 -55.10 -37.41 -1.13
N GLU A 167 -54.06 -38.10 -1.60
CA GLU A 167 -54.16 -39.44 -2.20
C GLU A 167 -54.80 -40.46 -1.23
N ASN A 168 -54.30 -40.52 0.01
CA ASN A 168 -54.88 -41.40 1.04
C ASN A 168 -56.33 -41.01 1.41
N SER A 169 -56.66 -39.71 1.40
CA SER A 169 -58.01 -39.24 1.66
C SER A 169 -58.95 -39.60 0.52
N ALA A 170 -58.51 -39.50 -0.73
CA ALA A 170 -59.27 -39.94 -1.90
C ALA A 170 -59.53 -41.45 -1.88
N LEU A 171 -58.50 -42.26 -1.56
CA LEU A 171 -58.66 -43.71 -1.39
C LEU A 171 -59.62 -44.07 -0.24
N SER A 172 -59.53 -43.35 0.88
CA SER A 172 -60.42 -43.57 2.03
C SER A 172 -61.86 -43.18 1.72
N LEU A 173 -62.07 -42.10 0.95
CA LEU A 173 -63.37 -41.68 0.44
C LEU A 173 -63.94 -42.71 -0.53
N GLU A 174 -63.13 -43.25 -1.43
CA GLU A 174 -63.56 -44.30 -2.37
C GLU A 174 -63.97 -45.58 -1.63
N MET A 175 -63.18 -46.01 -0.64
CA MET A 175 -63.50 -47.18 0.20
C MET A 175 -64.76 -46.94 1.06
N THR A 176 -64.94 -45.72 1.58
CA THR A 176 -66.15 -45.36 2.35
C THR A 176 -67.38 -45.37 1.47
N ASN A 177 -67.29 -44.84 0.25
CA ASN A 177 -68.40 -44.82 -0.70
C ASN A 177 -68.79 -46.26 -1.11
N LYS A 178 -67.81 -47.11 -1.42
CA LYS A 178 -68.04 -48.55 -1.70
C LYS A 178 -68.72 -49.28 -0.54
N ASN A 179 -68.31 -49.01 0.71
CA ASN A 179 -68.97 -49.58 1.88
C ASN A 179 -70.37 -49.02 2.10
N HIS A 180 -70.60 -47.75 1.80
CA HIS A 180 -71.92 -47.11 1.92
C HIS A 180 -72.92 -47.69 0.91
N ASP A 181 -72.51 -47.87 -0.35
CA ASP A 181 -73.31 -48.52 -1.38
C ASP A 181 -73.68 -49.96 -0.99
N ASN A 182 -72.73 -50.69 -0.39
CA ASN A 182 -72.95 -52.07 0.05
C ASN A 182 -73.96 -52.14 1.22
N ILE A 183 -73.88 -51.21 2.19
CA ILE A 183 -74.85 -51.12 3.29
C ILE A 183 -76.25 -50.78 2.74
N LEU A 184 -76.35 -49.83 1.81
CA LEU A 184 -77.64 -49.49 1.19
C LEU A 184 -78.24 -50.68 0.43
N HIS A 185 -77.40 -51.45 -0.27
CA HIS A 185 -77.83 -52.66 -0.94
C HIS A 185 -78.36 -53.70 0.07
N LEU A 186 -77.62 -53.97 1.16
CA LEU A 186 -78.04 -54.89 2.22
C LEU A 186 -79.37 -54.46 2.87
N LEU A 187 -79.54 -53.15 3.15
CA LEU A 187 -80.79 -52.62 3.71
C LEU A 187 -81.97 -52.75 2.73
N SER A 188 -81.74 -52.54 1.43
CA SER A 188 -82.79 -52.75 0.41
C SER A 188 -83.19 -54.21 0.28
N GLN A 189 -82.23 -55.13 0.36
CA GLN A 189 -82.46 -56.56 0.31
C GLN A 189 -83.19 -57.08 1.56
N GLU A 190 -82.88 -56.53 2.73
CA GLU A 190 -83.56 -56.86 3.99
C GLU A 190 -84.99 -56.30 4.02
N LYS A 191 -85.23 -55.13 3.40
CA LYS A 191 -86.57 -54.57 3.23
C LYS A 191 -87.45 -55.41 2.30
N ASP A 192 -86.90 -55.96 1.22
CA ASP A 192 -87.65 -56.85 0.31
C ASP A 192 -87.93 -58.24 0.92
N ASN A 193 -87.09 -58.72 1.84
CA ASN A 193 -87.32 -59.98 2.57
C ASN A 193 -88.35 -59.87 3.72
N GLN A 194 -88.82 -58.66 4.06
CA GLN A 194 -89.85 -58.43 5.08
C GLN A 194 -91.24 -58.09 4.51
N SER A 195 -91.42 -58.17 3.18
CA SER A 195 -92.72 -58.04 2.50
C SER A 195 -93.26 -59.38 2.02
#